data_AF-A0A935CNQ9-F1
#
_entry.id   AF-A0A935CNQ9-F1
#
_cell.length_a   1.000
_cell.length_b   1.000
_cell.length_c   1.000
_cell.angle_alpha   90.00
_cell.angle_beta   90.00
_cell.angle_gamma   90.00
#
_symmetry.space_group_name_H-M   'P 1'
#
loop_
_entity.id
_entity.type
_entity.pdbx_description
1 polymer ?
#
loop_
_entity_poly.entity_id
_entity_poly.type
_entity_poly.pdbx_seq_one_letter_code
_entity_poly.pdbx_strand_id
1 'polypeptide(L)'
;MGYRDQNHNTQGPYQLTGVMESKWYDLNGLPGSPIGNRGSNNCPGSYGDCQFFERGYLRWDYINNVTLYYDYASTVVSQVFYFQTSNWNTTLSIQNISGVSAQVSVIFVENGRVIDSHTYLALPSSSTWILSAQHALQDVTSSFAGAAEVYSNQAFQITVAHQPAFSNTFVSTIMNNY
;
A
#
# COMPACT_ATOMS: atom_id res chain seq x y z
N MET A 1 1.77 8.31 -12.14
CA MET A 1 1.99 7.42 -10.97
C MET A 1 1.74 8.25 -9.72
N GLY A 2 0.88 7.79 -8.84
CA GLY A 2 0.44 8.49 -7.65
C GLY A 2 -0.31 7.54 -6.72
N TYR A 3 -0.58 8.00 -5.51
CA TYR A 3 -1.26 7.23 -4.48
C TYR A 3 -2.16 8.16 -3.67
N ARG A 4 -3.09 7.65 -2.86
CA ARG A 4 -3.83 8.48 -1.90
C ARG A 4 -3.20 8.47 -0.52
N ASP A 5 -3.14 9.61 0.15
CA ASP A 5 -2.61 9.63 1.51
C ASP A 5 -3.65 9.14 2.54
N GLN A 6 -3.26 9.15 3.83
CA GLN A 6 -4.15 8.77 4.94
C GLN A 6 -5.39 9.67 5.07
N ASN A 7 -5.36 10.86 4.47
CA ASN A 7 -6.45 11.84 4.44
C ASN A 7 -7.20 11.84 3.10
N HIS A 8 -6.96 10.84 2.24
CA HIS A 8 -7.59 10.66 0.94
C HIS A 8 -7.19 11.69 -0.13
N ASN A 9 -6.13 12.46 0.10
CA ASN A 9 -5.62 13.36 -0.93
C ASN A 9 -4.78 12.58 -1.94
N THR A 10 -4.94 12.89 -3.22
CA THR A 10 -4.09 12.32 -4.27
C THR A 10 -2.70 12.96 -4.21
N GLN A 11 -1.68 12.13 -4.16
CA GLN A 11 -0.27 12.50 -4.13
C GLN A 11 0.41 12.18 -5.46
N GLY A 12 1.30 13.08 -5.90
CA GLY A 12 1.97 13.01 -7.20
C GLY A 12 1.28 13.82 -8.32
N PRO A 13 1.66 13.64 -9.59
CA PRO A 13 2.59 12.62 -10.06
C PRO A 13 4.03 12.88 -9.65
N TYR A 14 4.74 11.83 -9.28
CA TYR A 14 6.19 11.88 -9.04
C TYR A 14 6.94 11.42 -10.28
N GLN A 15 8.00 12.16 -10.62
CA GLN A 15 8.81 11.83 -11.77
C GLN A 15 9.76 10.68 -11.45
N LEU A 16 9.78 9.68 -12.33
CA LEU A 16 10.75 8.59 -12.32
C LEU A 16 11.55 8.69 -13.61
N THR A 17 12.88 8.68 -13.51
CA THR A 17 13.75 8.88 -14.69
C THR A 17 15.00 8.01 -14.65
N GLY A 18 15.55 7.74 -15.83
CA GLY A 18 16.86 7.12 -16.01
C GLY A 18 16.91 5.67 -15.52
N VAL A 19 17.96 5.32 -14.79
CA VAL A 19 18.20 3.95 -14.31
C VAL A 19 17.10 3.42 -13.37
N MET A 20 16.47 4.31 -12.61
CA MET A 20 15.37 3.94 -11.70
C MET A 20 14.10 3.60 -12.48
N GLU A 21 13.79 4.39 -13.51
CA GLU A 21 12.67 4.14 -14.40
C GLU A 21 12.85 2.83 -15.17
N SER A 22 14.04 2.62 -15.72
CA SER A 22 14.38 1.39 -16.44
C SER A 22 14.17 0.16 -15.54
N LYS A 23 14.69 0.21 -14.31
CA LYS A 23 14.54 -0.90 -13.36
C LYS A 23 13.10 -1.11 -12.92
N TRP A 24 12.30 -0.06 -12.79
CA TRP A 24 10.88 -0.17 -12.46
C TRP A 24 10.08 -0.86 -13.57
N TYR A 25 10.38 -0.57 -14.84
CA TYR A 25 9.80 -1.27 -15.99
C TYR A 25 10.24 -2.75 -16.04
N ASP A 26 11.51 -3.06 -15.78
CA ASP A 26 12.00 -4.45 -15.71
C ASP A 26 11.28 -5.28 -14.64
N LEU A 27 10.83 -4.61 -13.57
CA LEU A 27 10.05 -5.19 -12.49
C LEU A 27 8.54 -5.17 -12.77
N ASN A 28 8.10 -4.78 -13.98
CA ASN A 28 6.70 -4.62 -14.36
C ASN A 28 5.90 -3.74 -13.39
N GLY A 29 6.53 -2.70 -12.85
CA GLY A 29 5.92 -1.80 -11.88
C GLY A 29 5.68 -2.40 -10.50
N LEU A 30 6.27 -3.57 -10.18
CA LEU A 30 6.17 -4.24 -8.89
C LEU A 30 6.42 -3.31 -7.69
N PRO A 31 7.35 -2.33 -7.69
CA PRO A 31 7.52 -1.43 -6.55
C PRO A 31 6.28 -0.57 -6.22
N GLY A 32 5.35 -0.39 -7.16
CA GLY A 32 4.18 0.50 -7.03
C GLY A 32 4.48 1.93 -7.46
N SER A 33 3.67 2.88 -6.98
CA SER A 33 3.87 4.30 -7.23
C SER A 33 5.04 4.87 -6.40
N PRO A 34 5.81 5.84 -6.93
CA PRO A 34 6.80 6.55 -6.12
C PRO A 34 6.11 7.39 -5.04
N ILE A 35 6.75 7.52 -3.87
CA ILE A 35 6.20 8.26 -2.71
C ILE A 35 6.80 9.66 -2.52
N GLY A 36 7.47 10.17 -3.54
CA GLY A 36 8.27 11.38 -3.47
C GLY A 36 9.22 11.48 -4.67
N ASN A 37 9.85 12.63 -4.82
CA ASN A 37 10.90 12.79 -5.82
C ASN A 37 12.17 12.03 -5.40
N ARG A 38 12.94 11.60 -6.40
CA ARG A 38 14.26 10.97 -6.21
C ARG A 38 15.17 11.83 -5.33
N GLY A 39 15.97 11.18 -4.48
CA GLY A 39 17.01 11.86 -3.72
C GLY A 39 16.52 12.49 -2.40
N SER A 40 15.40 12.02 -1.83
CA SER A 40 15.03 12.35 -0.46
C SER A 40 15.99 11.71 0.56
N ASN A 41 17.23 12.20 0.62
CA ASN A 41 18.34 12.14 1.61
C ASN A 41 18.54 10.94 2.58
N ASN A 42 17.85 9.81 2.45
CA ASN A 42 17.89 8.70 3.42
C ASN A 42 18.23 7.35 2.78
N CYS A 43 19.04 7.33 1.71
CA CYS A 43 19.58 6.06 1.23
C CYS A 43 20.44 5.38 2.29
N PRO A 44 20.19 4.10 2.61
CA PRO A 44 21.13 3.34 3.42
C PRO A 44 22.46 3.17 2.68
N GLY A 45 23.56 3.64 3.28
CA GLY A 45 24.93 3.44 2.78
C GLY A 45 25.52 4.60 1.98
N SER A 46 26.84 4.53 1.74
CA SER A 46 27.58 5.54 0.98
C SER A 46 27.45 5.31 -0.53
N TYR A 47 27.50 6.40 -1.32
CA TYR A 47 27.60 6.39 -2.80
C TYR A 47 26.45 5.71 -3.56
N GLY A 48 25.23 6.22 -3.39
CA GLY A 48 24.11 5.84 -4.23
C GLY A 48 22.93 6.78 -4.10
N ASP A 49 21.95 6.56 -4.97
CA ASP A 49 20.66 7.26 -4.98
C ASP A 49 19.52 6.28 -4.77
N CYS A 50 18.40 6.77 -4.23
CA CYS A 50 17.22 5.95 -3.97
C CYS A 50 15.97 6.64 -4.48
N GLN A 51 15.05 5.80 -4.91
CA GLN A 51 13.66 6.14 -5.11
C GLN A 51 12.83 5.23 -4.21
N PHE A 52 12.04 5.84 -3.34
CA PHE A 52 11.11 5.12 -2.47
C PHE A 52 9.76 4.96 -3.16
N PHE A 53 9.08 3.86 -2.86
CA PHE A 53 7.80 3.46 -3.42
C PHE A 53 6.89 2.87 -2.34
N GLU A 54 5.65 2.59 -2.70
CA GLU A 54 4.65 2.02 -1.80
C GLU A 54 5.06 0.64 -1.25
N ARG A 55 5.74 -0.18 -2.06
CA ARG A 55 6.08 -1.58 -1.75
C ARG A 55 7.56 -1.80 -1.45
N GLY A 56 8.39 -0.75 -1.42
CA GLY A 56 9.83 -0.87 -1.25
C GLY A 56 10.60 0.33 -1.77
N TYR A 57 11.89 0.14 -2.07
CA TYR A 57 12.72 1.17 -2.68
C TYR A 57 13.67 0.59 -3.73
N LEU A 58 13.96 1.39 -4.76
CA LEU A 58 15.06 1.15 -5.68
C LEU A 58 16.29 1.90 -5.17
N ARG A 59 17.46 1.27 -5.24
CA ARG A 59 18.75 1.90 -4.98
C ARG A 59 19.66 1.71 -6.18
N TRP A 60 20.23 2.81 -6.66
CA TRP A 60 21.30 2.80 -7.65
C TRP A 60 22.63 2.96 -6.92
N ASP A 61 23.47 1.93 -7.03
CA ASP A 61 24.85 1.93 -6.57
C ASP A 61 25.75 2.50 -7.67
N TYR A 62 26.45 3.59 -7.38
CA TYR A 62 27.33 4.27 -8.34
C TYR A 62 28.62 3.51 -8.62
N ILE A 63 29.12 2.76 -7.63
CA ILE A 63 30.41 2.07 -7.72
C ILE A 63 30.28 0.87 -8.66
N ASN A 64 29.21 0.09 -8.46
CA ASN A 64 28.95 -1.11 -9.24
C ASN A 64 28.04 -0.86 -10.44
N ASN A 65 27.56 0.38 -10.60
CA ASN A 65 26.61 0.80 -11.62
C ASN A 65 25.41 -0.14 -11.77
N VAL A 66 24.80 -0.51 -10.64
CA VAL A 66 23.68 -1.45 -10.59
C VAL A 66 22.50 -0.84 -9.85
N THR A 67 21.28 -1.10 -10.33
CA THR A 67 20.05 -0.72 -9.65
C THR A 67 19.35 -1.95 -9.09
N LEU A 68 19.17 -1.98 -7.78
CA LEU A 68 18.58 -3.08 -7.02
C LEU A 68 17.25 -2.65 -6.40
N TYR A 69 16.35 -3.62 -6.24
CA TYR A 69 15.07 -3.44 -5.55
C TYR A 69 15.13 -4.11 -4.18
N TYR A 70 14.61 -3.40 -3.19
CA TYR A 70 14.46 -3.85 -1.82
C TYR A 70 12.99 -3.72 -1.45
N ASP A 71 12.35 -4.85 -1.22
CA ASP A 71 10.95 -4.94 -0.84
C ASP A 71 10.76 -4.59 0.64
N TYR A 72 9.58 -4.06 0.94
CA TYR A 72 9.11 -3.89 2.30
C TYR A 72 8.45 -5.16 2.82
N ALA A 73 8.50 -5.34 4.13
CA ALA A 73 7.74 -6.39 4.80
C ALA A 73 6.25 -6.21 4.46
N SER A 74 5.58 -7.30 4.12
CA SER A 74 4.19 -7.28 3.68
C SER A 74 3.33 -8.25 4.46
N THR A 75 2.06 -7.89 4.63
CA THR A 75 1.00 -8.77 5.13
C THR A 75 -0.17 -8.70 4.17
N VAL A 76 -0.65 -9.85 3.71
CA VAL A 76 -1.85 -9.93 2.87
C VAL A 76 -3.06 -10.18 3.76
N VAL A 77 -4.01 -9.26 3.73
CA VAL A 77 -5.33 -9.42 4.32
C VAL A 77 -6.29 -9.85 3.22
N SER A 78 -6.59 -11.13 3.16
CA SER A 78 -7.63 -11.67 2.27
C SER A 78 -9.02 -11.19 2.69
N GLN A 79 -10.03 -11.30 1.82
CA GLN A 79 -11.44 -11.14 2.20
C GLN A 79 -11.76 -9.74 2.76
N VAL A 80 -11.23 -8.70 2.10
CA VAL A 80 -11.57 -7.30 2.39
C VAL A 80 -12.76 -6.93 1.53
N PHE A 81 -13.79 -6.39 2.19
CA PHE A 81 -15.06 -6.07 1.53
C PHE A 81 -15.49 -4.64 1.78
N TYR A 82 -16.09 -4.07 0.74
CA TYR A 82 -16.92 -2.87 0.83
C TYR A 82 -18.14 -3.08 -0.05
N PHE A 83 -19.35 -2.92 0.51
CA PHE A 83 -20.59 -2.98 -0.25
C PHE A 83 -21.50 -1.86 0.24
N GLN A 84 -21.70 -0.84 -0.61
CA GLN A 84 -22.48 0.34 -0.25
C GLN A 84 -23.95 -0.01 0.09
N THR A 85 -24.58 -0.92 -0.66
CA THR A 85 -25.99 -1.27 -0.51
C THR A 85 -26.30 -1.96 0.81
N SER A 86 -25.41 -2.82 1.28
CA SER A 86 -25.58 -3.58 2.52
C SER A 86 -24.91 -2.94 3.73
N ASN A 87 -24.35 -1.72 3.58
CA ASN A 87 -23.50 -1.05 4.57
C ASN A 87 -22.40 -1.95 5.15
N TRP A 88 -21.84 -2.85 4.33
CA TRP A 88 -20.75 -3.71 4.77
C TRP A 88 -19.39 -3.08 4.49
N ASN A 89 -18.51 -3.10 5.48
CA ASN A 89 -17.23 -2.43 5.41
C ASN A 89 -16.19 -3.11 6.32
N THR A 90 -15.14 -3.66 5.74
CA THR A 90 -13.99 -4.17 6.48
C THR A 90 -13.10 -3.03 6.96
N THR A 91 -12.67 -3.09 8.22
CA THR A 91 -11.76 -2.10 8.81
C THR A 91 -10.41 -2.72 9.11
N LEU A 92 -9.35 -2.06 8.66
CA LEU A 92 -7.95 -2.39 8.94
C LEU A 92 -7.44 -1.45 10.03
N SER A 93 -6.97 -2.00 11.13
CA SER A 93 -6.25 -1.26 12.18
C SER A 93 -4.78 -1.64 12.11
N ILE A 94 -3.95 -0.72 11.62
CA ILE A 94 -2.54 -0.95 11.35
C ILE A 94 -1.71 -0.19 12.39
N GLN A 95 -1.03 -0.92 13.25
CA GLN A 95 -0.24 -0.37 14.34
C GLN A 95 1.25 -0.40 13.98
N ASN A 96 1.91 0.75 14.12
CA ASN A 96 3.37 0.80 14.10
C ASN A 96 3.91 0.35 15.45
N ILE A 97 4.51 -0.84 15.50
CA ILE A 97 5.08 -1.43 16.72
C ILE A 97 6.58 -1.18 16.84
N SER A 98 7.17 -0.45 15.90
CA SER A 98 8.58 -0.06 15.94
C SER A 98 8.79 1.17 16.83
N GLY A 99 10.04 1.42 17.22
CA GLY A 99 10.44 2.60 18.01
C GLY A 99 10.60 3.89 17.20
N VAL A 100 10.29 3.89 15.89
CA VAL A 100 10.46 5.03 14.98
C VAL A 100 9.23 5.22 14.10
N SER A 101 9.15 6.34 13.37
CA SER A 101 8.05 6.55 12.41
C SER A 101 8.16 5.58 11.22
N ALA A 102 7.00 5.11 10.74
CA ALA A 102 6.89 4.16 9.64
C ALA A 102 6.15 4.78 8.45
N GLN A 103 6.60 4.43 7.25
CA GLN A 103 5.77 4.50 6.06
C GLN A 103 4.97 3.20 5.99
N VAL A 104 3.65 3.32 5.84
CA VAL A 104 2.74 2.20 5.66
C VAL A 104 1.90 2.42 4.41
N SER A 105 1.87 1.44 3.51
CA SER A 105 1.06 1.47 2.29
C SER A 105 0.06 0.32 2.32
N VAL A 106 -1.20 0.60 1.97
CA VAL A 106 -2.29 -0.38 1.83
C VAL A 106 -2.71 -0.38 0.37
N ILE A 107 -2.64 -1.53 -0.28
CA ILE A 107 -2.95 -1.66 -1.70
C ILE A 107 -4.12 -2.62 -1.85
N PHE A 108 -5.24 -2.12 -2.38
CA PHE A 108 -6.44 -2.90 -2.60
C PHE A 108 -6.36 -3.60 -3.94
N VAL A 109 -6.47 -4.93 -3.91
CA VAL A 109 -6.32 -5.80 -5.07
C VAL A 109 -7.58 -6.63 -5.26
N GLU A 110 -8.10 -6.63 -6.48
CA GLU A 110 -9.23 -7.45 -6.89
C GLU A 110 -8.86 -8.21 -8.18
N ASN A 111 -9.05 -9.53 -8.19
CA ASN A 111 -8.70 -10.39 -9.34
C ASN A 111 -7.25 -10.20 -9.84
N GLY A 112 -6.31 -9.97 -8.93
CA GLY A 112 -4.90 -9.75 -9.24
C GLY A 112 -4.58 -8.36 -9.81
N ARG A 113 -5.53 -7.42 -9.83
CA ARG A 113 -5.33 -6.04 -10.27
C ARG A 113 -5.42 -5.08 -9.10
N VAL A 114 -4.51 -4.12 -9.06
CA VAL A 114 -4.59 -2.99 -8.13
C VAL A 114 -5.78 -2.13 -8.51
N ILE A 115 -6.71 -1.97 -7.59
CA ILE A 115 -7.88 -1.09 -7.72
C ILE A 115 -7.53 0.30 -7.21
N ASP A 116 -6.87 0.36 -6.05
CA ASP A 116 -6.45 1.60 -5.43
C ASP A 116 -5.34 1.37 -4.38
N SER A 117 -4.67 2.44 -3.96
CA SER A 117 -3.68 2.39 -2.90
C SER A 117 -3.69 3.64 -2.00
N HIS A 118 -3.46 3.39 -0.72
CA HIS A 118 -3.33 4.42 0.30
C HIS A 118 -1.98 4.33 1.01
N THR A 119 -1.27 5.44 1.21
CA THR A 119 0.02 5.45 1.93
C THR A 119 0.04 6.52 3.02
N TYR A 120 0.35 6.11 4.24
CA TYR A 120 0.70 6.99 5.34
C TYR A 120 2.23 7.04 5.48
N LEU A 121 2.83 8.16 5.04
CA LEU A 121 4.29 8.31 4.98
C LEU A 121 5.01 8.30 6.34
N ALA A 122 4.34 8.76 7.39
CA ALA A 122 4.95 9.01 8.68
C ALA A 122 4.00 8.63 9.84
N LEU A 123 3.52 7.39 9.85
CA LEU A 123 2.78 6.84 10.99
C LEU A 123 3.70 6.84 12.22
N PRO A 124 3.39 7.60 13.30
CA PRO A 124 4.30 7.70 14.44
C PRO A 124 4.48 6.37 15.17
N SER A 125 5.56 6.23 15.93
CA SER A 125 5.80 5.06 16.79
C SER A 125 4.62 4.84 17.74
N SER A 126 4.26 3.58 17.97
CA SER A 126 3.15 3.15 18.83
C SER A 126 1.76 3.69 18.45
N SER A 127 1.61 4.28 17.26
CA SER A 127 0.34 4.80 16.76
C SER A 127 -0.36 3.80 15.85
N THR A 128 -1.69 3.93 15.76
CA THR A 128 -2.53 3.09 14.90
C THR A 128 -3.19 3.93 13.83
N TRP A 129 -3.06 3.50 12.58
CA TRP A 129 -3.86 3.99 11.47
C TRP A 129 -5.07 3.09 11.28
N ILE A 130 -6.27 3.67 11.36
CA ILE A 130 -7.53 2.98 11.10
C ILE A 130 -7.98 3.35 9.70
N LEU A 131 -8.06 2.36 8.82
CA LEU A 131 -8.51 2.52 7.44
C LEU A 131 -9.72 1.61 7.20
N SER A 132 -10.85 2.20 6.84
CA SER A 132 -12.02 1.44 6.43
C SER A 132 -12.08 1.32 4.91
N ALA A 133 -12.43 0.14 4.40
CA ALA A 133 -12.50 -0.13 2.96
C ALA A 133 -13.49 0.80 2.24
N GLN A 134 -14.61 1.14 2.88
CA GLN A 134 -15.54 2.16 2.39
C GLN A 134 -14.84 3.51 2.20
N HIS A 135 -14.19 4.02 3.24
CA HIS A 135 -13.56 5.34 3.15
C HIS A 135 -12.52 5.36 2.02
N ALA A 136 -11.73 4.29 1.93
CA ALA A 136 -10.69 4.13 0.91
C ALA A 136 -11.25 4.00 -0.52
N LEU A 137 -12.39 3.33 -0.72
CA LEU A 137 -12.82 2.88 -2.05
C LEU A 137 -14.12 3.49 -2.56
N GLN A 138 -14.90 4.19 -1.73
CA GLN A 138 -16.22 4.72 -2.11
C GLN A 138 -16.21 5.67 -3.32
N ASP A 139 -15.09 6.37 -3.55
CA ASP A 139 -14.94 7.29 -4.69
C ASP A 139 -14.43 6.56 -5.96
N VAL A 140 -14.06 5.29 -5.84
CA VAL A 140 -13.53 4.44 -6.93
C VAL A 140 -14.53 3.40 -7.39
N THR A 141 -15.28 2.81 -6.47
CA THR A 141 -16.26 1.75 -6.76
C THR A 141 -17.38 1.77 -5.73
N SER A 142 -18.58 1.30 -6.10
CA SER A 142 -19.70 1.08 -5.17
C SER A 142 -19.61 -0.23 -4.39
N SER A 143 -18.74 -1.15 -4.85
CA SER A 143 -18.51 -2.45 -4.23
C SER A 143 -17.10 -2.96 -4.48
N PHE A 144 -16.53 -3.66 -3.51
CA PHE A 144 -15.22 -4.28 -3.59
C PHE A 144 -15.23 -5.62 -2.85
N ALA A 145 -14.67 -6.64 -3.48
CA ALA A 145 -14.52 -7.97 -2.90
C ALA A 145 -13.15 -8.54 -3.27
N GLY A 146 -12.15 -8.27 -2.43
CA GLY A 146 -10.77 -8.59 -2.77
C GLY A 146 -9.86 -8.78 -1.55
N ALA A 147 -8.63 -8.32 -1.69
CA ALA A 147 -7.62 -8.35 -0.65
C ALA A 147 -7.01 -6.96 -0.47
N ALA A 148 -6.40 -6.74 0.70
CA ALA A 148 -5.52 -5.62 0.94
C ALA A 148 -4.10 -6.15 1.20
N GLU A 149 -3.14 -5.68 0.41
CA GLU A 149 -1.72 -5.93 0.62
C GLU A 149 -1.15 -4.75 1.41
N VAL A 150 -0.68 -4.99 2.63
CA VAL A 150 -0.14 -3.93 3.49
C VAL A 150 1.37 -4.06 3.57
N TYR A 151 2.08 -3.00 3.20
CA TYR A 151 3.53 -2.89 3.17
C TYR A 151 4.01 -1.86 4.20
N SER A 152 5.16 -2.10 4.80
CA SER A 152 5.77 -1.13 5.72
C SER A 152 7.28 -1.22 5.72
N ASN A 153 7.93 -0.05 5.81
CA ASN A 153 9.39 0.04 5.97
C ASN A 153 9.86 -0.22 7.41
N GLN A 154 8.94 -0.41 8.35
CA GLN A 154 9.19 -0.75 9.75
C GLN A 154 8.26 -1.89 10.21
N ALA A 155 8.56 -2.50 11.37
CA ALA A 155 7.71 -3.51 11.98
C ALA A 155 6.31 -2.95 12.31
N PHE A 156 5.27 -3.71 11.93
CA PHE A 156 3.87 -3.35 12.14
C PHE A 156 3.04 -4.57 12.54
N GLN A 157 1.85 -4.31 13.07
CA GLN A 157 0.82 -5.31 13.34
C GLN A 157 -0.50 -4.87 12.69
N ILE A 158 -1.30 -5.84 12.22
CA ILE A 158 -2.64 -5.58 11.69
C ILE A 158 -3.67 -6.32 12.53
N THR A 159 -4.72 -5.61 12.89
CA THR A 159 -5.98 -6.20 13.37
C THR A 159 -7.08 -5.88 12.37
N VAL A 160 -7.90 -6.88 12.02
CA VAL A 160 -8.99 -6.74 11.06
C VAL A 160 -10.32 -6.86 11.79
N ALA A 161 -11.25 -5.94 11.50
CA ALA A 161 -12.62 -5.98 11.99
C ALA A 161 -13.62 -6.03 10.83
N HIS A 162 -14.80 -6.60 11.09
CA HIS A 162 -15.86 -6.78 10.09
C HIS A 162 -15.39 -7.54 8.84
N GLN A 163 -14.59 -8.59 9.07
CA GLN A 163 -14.19 -9.57 8.06
C GLN A 163 -15.07 -10.81 8.21
N PRO A 164 -15.71 -11.30 7.15
CA PRO A 164 -16.48 -12.53 7.23
C PRO A 164 -15.55 -13.74 7.45
N ALA A 165 -16.09 -14.81 8.01
CA ALA A 165 -15.35 -16.06 8.18
C ALA A 165 -15.03 -16.70 6.81
N PHE A 166 -13.88 -17.36 6.72
CA PHE A 166 -13.33 -17.96 5.51
C PHE A 166 -14.24 -18.99 4.80
N SER A 167 -15.26 -19.52 5.49
CA SER A 167 -16.13 -20.62 5.02
C SER A 167 -17.52 -20.19 4.51
N ASN A 168 -17.83 -18.89 4.42
CA ASN A 168 -19.19 -18.45 4.10
C ASN A 168 -19.45 -18.13 2.62
N THR A 169 -20.66 -18.44 2.15
CA THR A 169 -21.33 -17.94 0.91
C THR A 169 -21.62 -16.43 0.97
N PHE A 170 -20.78 -15.70 1.69
CA PHE A 170 -21.01 -14.36 2.19
C PHE A 170 -21.34 -13.36 1.08
N VAL A 171 -20.58 -13.39 -0.01
CA VAL A 171 -20.77 -12.48 -1.15
C VAL A 171 -22.16 -12.66 -1.77
N SER A 172 -22.59 -13.90 -2.03
CA SER A 172 -23.94 -14.17 -2.54
C SER A 172 -25.02 -13.78 -1.54
N THR A 173 -24.81 -13.99 -0.23
CA THR A 173 -25.79 -13.61 0.79
C THR A 173 -25.95 -12.09 0.90
N ILE A 174 -24.87 -11.33 0.78
CA ILE A 174 -24.94 -9.86 0.80
C ILE A 174 -25.56 -9.32 -0.49
N MET A 175 -25.18 -9.87 -1.63
CA MET A 175 -25.65 -9.39 -2.94
C MET A 175 -27.12 -9.74 -3.21
N ASN A 176 -27.64 -10.86 -2.65
CA ASN A 176 -29.01 -11.33 -2.87
C ASN A 176 -30.05 -10.79 -1.87
N ASN A 177 -29.65 -9.97 -0.88
CA ASN A 177 -30.59 -9.34 0.06
C ASN A 177 -31.15 -7.99 -0.45
N TYR A 178 -30.98 -7.71 -1.74
CA TYR A 178 -31.52 -6.55 -2.48
C TYR A 178 -31.89 -6.98 -3.91
#